data_AF-A0A973E5Q6-F1
#
_entry.id   AF-A0A973E5Q6-F1
#
_cell.length_a   1.000
_cell.length_b   1.000
_cell.length_c   1.000
_cell.angle_alpha   90.00
_cell.angle_beta   90.00
_cell.angle_gamma   90.00
#
_symmetry.space_group_name_H-M   'P 1'
#
loop_
_entity.id
_entity.type
_entity.pdbx_description
1 polymer ?
#
loop_
_entity_poly.entity_id
_entity_poly.type
_entity_poly.pdbx_seq_one_letter_code
_entity_poly.pdbx_strand_id
1 'polypeptide(L)'
;MPLPLRLYPRLDAGAPAPIDIRSWRTTKIMDQHVFLEIPDEAEIAVGDVIAFGTSHPCLTFDKWRQLLLVDDRLAVKEVIETCF
;
A
#
# COMPACT_ATOMS: atom_id res chain seq x y z
N MET A 1 6.44 1.86 11.83
CA MET A 1 6.62 2.37 10.45
C MET A 1 5.81 1.49 9.50
N PRO A 2 5.27 2.02 8.39
CA PRO A 2 4.61 1.26 7.35
C PRO A 2 5.51 0.14 6.84
N LEU A 3 4.95 -1.04 6.67
CA LEU A 3 5.62 -2.23 6.18
C LEU A 3 5.30 -2.37 4.68
N PRO A 4 6.26 -2.26 3.76
CA PRO A 4 5.99 -2.52 2.35
C PRO A 4 5.63 -3.99 2.17
N LEU A 5 4.49 -4.28 1.54
CA LEU A 5 4.00 -5.65 1.36
C LEU A 5 4.03 -6.08 -0.10
N ARG A 6 3.40 -5.29 -0.97
CA ARG A 6 3.22 -5.65 -2.39
C ARG A 6 3.34 -4.43 -3.28
N LEU A 7 4.00 -4.61 -4.42
CA LEU A 7 4.00 -3.68 -5.55
C LEU A 7 2.97 -4.14 -6.59
N TYR A 8 2.14 -3.22 -7.05
CA TYR A 8 1.21 -3.39 -8.15
C TYR A 8 1.69 -2.50 -9.30
N PRO A 9 2.34 -3.11 -10.33
CA PRO A 9 2.76 -2.38 -11.50
C PRO A 9 1.57 -1.71 -12.19
N ARG A 10 1.81 -0.55 -12.82
CA ARG A 10 0.78 0.19 -13.52
C ARG A 10 0.10 -0.69 -14.58
N LEU A 11 -1.23 -0.71 -14.54
CA LEU A 11 -2.11 -1.55 -15.34
C LEU A 11 -2.13 -1.11 -16.81
N ASP A 12 -1.38 -1.80 -17.65
CA ASP A 12 -1.61 -1.81 -19.10
C ASP A 12 -2.40 -3.10 -19.42
N ALA A 13 -3.71 -3.08 -19.19
CA ALA A 13 -4.69 -4.11 -19.56
C ALA A 13 -4.24 -5.60 -19.39
N GLY A 14 -4.34 -6.11 -18.16
CA GLY A 14 -4.09 -7.53 -17.84
C GLY A 14 -3.11 -7.70 -16.68
N ALA A 15 -3.38 -7.01 -15.56
CA ALA A 15 -2.42 -6.80 -14.48
C ALA A 15 -1.59 -8.05 -14.17
N PRO A 16 -0.25 -7.96 -14.21
CA PRO A 16 0.60 -8.99 -13.66
C PRO A 16 0.27 -9.22 -12.18
N ALA A 17 0.54 -10.43 -11.69
CA ALA A 17 0.41 -10.73 -10.26
C ALA A 17 1.23 -9.71 -9.44
N PRO A 18 0.74 -9.29 -8.25
CA PRO A 18 1.47 -8.36 -7.41
C PRO A 18 2.82 -8.95 -7.00
N ILE A 19 3.83 -8.10 -6.97
CA ILE A 19 5.20 -8.48 -6.61
C ILE A 19 5.36 -8.35 -5.10
N ASP A 20 5.89 -9.39 -4.45
CA ASP A 20 6.23 -9.35 -3.03
C ASP A 20 7.47 -8.47 -2.82
N ILE A 21 7.32 -7.42 -2.01
CA ILE A 21 8.38 -6.46 -1.73
C ILE A 21 8.70 -6.36 -0.24
N ARG A 22 8.40 -7.41 0.55
CA ARG A 22 8.66 -7.42 2.00
C ARG A 22 10.15 -7.30 2.38
N SER A 23 11.05 -7.49 1.42
CA SER A 23 12.49 -7.23 1.57
C SER A 23 12.85 -5.75 1.54
N TRP A 24 11.96 -4.88 1.03
CA TRP A 24 12.17 -3.43 0.99
C TRP A 24 11.97 -2.84 2.38
N ARG A 25 12.53 -1.66 2.62
CA ARG A 25 12.52 -1.07 3.95
C ARG A 25 12.08 0.38 3.92
N THR A 26 11.00 0.69 4.64
CA THR A 26 10.68 2.08 4.96
C THR A 26 11.78 2.64 5.85
N THR A 27 12.36 3.78 5.47
CA THR A 27 13.47 4.43 6.20
C THR A 27 13.01 5.69 6.92
N LYS A 28 12.01 6.38 6.38
CA LYS A 28 11.46 7.62 6.96
C LYS A 28 10.01 7.81 6.55
N ILE A 29 9.27 8.54 7.39
CA ILE A 29 7.92 9.04 7.09
C ILE A 29 7.96 10.56 7.30
N MET A 30 7.30 11.27 6.40
CA MET A 30 6.97 12.69 6.50
C MET A 30 5.46 12.83 6.38
N ASP A 31 4.92 14.03 6.60
CA ASP A 31 3.48 14.30 6.67
C ASP A 31 2.65 13.68 5.53
N GLN A 32 3.21 13.64 4.31
CA GLN A 32 2.56 13.11 3.10
C GLN A 32 3.46 12.17 2.29
N HIS A 33 4.64 11.80 2.79
CA HIS A 33 5.63 11.04 2.02
C HIS A 33 6.26 9.92 2.84
N VAL A 34 6.64 8.85 2.17
CA VAL A 34 7.40 7.75 2.73
C VAL A 34 8.69 7.58 1.93
N PHE A 35 9.81 7.36 2.63
CA PHE A 35 11.09 7.04 2.01
C PHE A 35 11.29 5.53 2.10
N LEU A 36 11.58 4.91 0.96
CA LEU A 36 11.85 3.48 0.84
C LEU A 36 13.30 3.27 0.42
N GLU A 37 13.98 2.36 1.10
CA GLU A 37 15.18 1.70 0.60
C GLU A 37 14.73 0.46 -0.17
N ILE A 38 15.24 0.34 -1.41
CA ILE A 38 14.87 -0.68 -2.38
C ILE A 38 16.15 -1.38 -2.89
N PRO A 39 16.08 -2.64 -3.33
CA PRO A 39 17.18 -3.31 -4.02
C PRO A 39 17.61 -2.55 -5.28
N ASP A 40 18.89 -2.66 -5.67
CA ASP A 40 19.43 -1.97 -6.85
C ASP A 40 18.73 -2.41 -8.15
N GLU A 41 18.33 -3.68 -8.23
CA GLU A 41 17.62 -4.26 -9.37
C GLU A 41 16.09 -4.15 -9.26
N ALA A 42 15.57 -3.32 -8.33
CA ALA A 42 14.13 -3.15 -8.16
C ALA A 42 13.47 -2.53 -9.40
N GLU A 43 12.62 -3.30 -10.06
CA GLU A 43 11.77 -2.81 -11.15
C GLU A 43 10.54 -2.09 -10.57
N ILE A 44 10.62 -0.77 -10.46
CA ILE A 44 9.53 0.11 -10.04
C ILE A 44 9.53 1.41 -10.84
N ALA A 45 8.34 1.86 -11.23
CA ALA A 45 8.14 3.07 -11.99
C ALA A 45 7.22 4.06 -11.27
N VAL A 46 7.32 5.33 -11.67
CA VAL A 46 6.37 6.37 -11.25
C VAL A 46 4.97 5.99 -11.72
N GLY A 47 4.03 5.93 -10.78
CA GLY A 47 2.64 5.55 -11.04
C GLY A 47 2.29 4.12 -10.60
N ASP A 48 3.28 3.31 -10.22
CA ASP A 48 3.01 2.04 -9.56
C ASP A 48 2.41 2.26 -8.16
N VAL A 49 1.64 1.28 -7.69
CA VAL A 49 0.95 1.35 -6.40
C VAL A 49 1.58 0.35 -5.43
N ILE A 50 1.87 0.78 -4.20
CA ILE A 50 2.38 -0.08 -3.15
C ILE A 50 1.32 -0.26 -2.06
N ALA A 51 1.04 -1.51 -1.70
CA ALA A 51 0.30 -1.83 -0.49
C ALA A 51 1.25 -1.86 0.72
N PHE A 52 0.90 -1.06 1.73
CA PHE A 52 1.59 -1.05 3.01
C PHE A 52 0.74 -1.71 4.10
N GLY A 53 1.41 -2.43 5.00
CA GLY A 53 0.87 -2.85 6.28
C GLY A 53 1.33 -1.95 7.42
N THR A 54 0.79 -2.21 8.60
CA THR A 54 1.24 -1.62 9.87
C THR A 54 1.09 -2.67 10.96
N SER A 55 1.97 -2.65 11.97
CA SER A 55 1.88 -3.56 13.10
C SER A 55 0.66 -3.29 14.00
N HIS A 56 0.13 -2.06 13.96
CA HIS A 56 -1.01 -1.63 14.77
C HIS A 56 -2.08 -1.01 13.86
N PRO A 57 -2.81 -1.84 13.07
CA PRO A 57 -3.78 -1.34 12.08
C PRO A 57 -4.90 -0.51 12.71
N CYS A 58 -5.32 -0.82 13.93
CA CYS A 58 -6.37 -0.07 14.60
C CYS A 58 -5.96 1.38 14.91
N LEU A 59 -4.67 1.65 15.13
CA LEU A 59 -4.18 3.01 15.41
C LEU A 59 -4.15 3.92 14.18
N THR A 60 -4.45 3.38 12.99
CA THR A 60 -4.55 4.19 11.77
C THR A 60 -5.98 4.53 11.39
N PHE A 61 -6.99 3.94 12.04
CA PHE A 61 -8.40 4.14 11.69
C PHE A 61 -8.84 5.59 11.88
N ASP A 62 -8.34 6.27 12.92
CA ASP A 62 -8.65 7.68 13.19
C ASP A 62 -8.10 8.66 12.13
N LYS A 63 -7.22 8.19 11.24
CA LYS A 63 -6.68 8.99 10.13
C LYS A 63 -7.54 8.95 8.88
N TRP A 64 -8.54 8.07 8.83
CA TRP A 64 -9.37 7.85 7.65
C TRP A 64 -10.84 7.99 8.01
N ARG A 65 -11.56 8.95 7.40
CA ARG A 65 -13.03 9.07 7.60
C ARG A 65 -13.81 7.90 6.99
N GLN A 66 -13.22 7.24 6.00
CA GLN A 66 -13.81 6.14 5.25
C GLN A 66 -12.76 5.07 4.98
N LEU A 67 -13.13 3.81 5.16
CA LEU A 67 -12.34 2.63 4.83
C LEU A 67 -13.04 1.85 3.71
N LEU A 68 -12.26 1.20 2.85
CA LEU A 68 -12.79 0.41 1.75
C LEU A 68 -12.67 -1.08 2.07
N LEU A 69 -13.80 -1.79 2.02
CA LEU A 69 -13.80 -3.25 2.00
C LEU A 69 -13.72 -3.71 0.55
N VAL A 70 -12.74 -4.55 0.23
CA VAL A 70 -12.51 -5.06 -1.13
C VAL A 70 -12.62 -6.58 -1.19
N ASP A 71 -12.82 -7.12 -2.39
CA ASP A 71 -12.68 -8.56 -2.67
C ASP A 71 -11.24 -8.94 -3.04
N ASP A 72 -11.01 -10.22 -3.36
CA ASP A 72 -9.69 -10.74 -3.74
C ASP A 72 -9.13 -10.13 -5.04
N ARG A 73 -9.98 -9.49 -5.86
CA ARG A 73 -9.59 -8.75 -7.07
C ARG A 73 -9.39 -7.26 -6.78
N LEU A 74 -9.43 -6.87 -5.51
CA LEU A 74 -9.39 -5.48 -5.05
C LEU A 74 -10.55 -4.62 -5.56
N ALA A 75 -11.66 -5.24 -5.99
CA ALA A 75 -12.87 -4.51 -6.31
C ALA A 75 -13.55 -4.05 -5.02
N VAL A 76 -13.90 -2.77 -4.94
CA VAL A 76 -14.58 -2.20 -3.77
C VAL A 76 -15.97 -2.82 -3.65
N LYS A 77 -16.21 -3.44 -2.50
CA LYS A 77 -17.51 -4.00 -2.12
C LYS A 77 -18.34 -3.03 -1.28
N GLU A 78 -17.68 -2.30 -0.38
CA GLU A 78 -18.35 -1.44 0.59
C GLU A 78 -17.42 -0.30 1.04
N VAL A 79 -18.03 0.81 1.44
CA VAL A 79 -17.37 1.94 2.10
C VAL A 79 -17.85 1.98 3.55
N ILE A 80 -16.92 1.88 4.49
CA ILE A 80 -17.18 1.84 5.94
C ILE A 80 -16.78 3.19 6.53
N GLU A 81 -17.72 3.88 7.17
CA GLU A 81 -17.45 5.15 7.86
C GLU A 81 -16.84 4.91 9.25
N THR A 82 -15.95 5.80 9.66
CA THR A 82 -15.39 5.81 11.03
C THR A 82 -15.90 7.00 11.82
N CYS A 83 -16.19 6.81 13.11
CA CYS A 83 -16.69 7.86 14.00
C CYS A 83 -15.63 8.29 15.02
N PHE A 84 -14.71 9.16 14.61
CA PHE A 84 -13.64 9.74 15.45
C PHE A 84 -13.72 11.27 15.49
#